data_AF-A0A2N5Z470-F1
#
_entry.id   AF-A0A2N5Z470-F1
#
_cell.length_a   1.000
_cell.length_b   1.000
_cell.length_c   1.000
_cell.angle_alpha   90.00
_cell.angle_beta   90.00
_cell.angle_gamma   90.00
#
_symmetry.space_group_name_H-M   'P 1'
#
loop_
_entity.id
_entity.type
_entity.pdbx_description
1 polymer ?
#
loop_
_entity_poly.entity_id
_entity_poly.type
_entity_poly.pdbx_seq_one_letter_code
_entity_poly.pdbx_strand_id
1 'polypeptide(L)'
;MRISLLFVAIAILFASCGGSGNQTDANQTDEPTQEAMTLGAFLEKAADLVDKEVQVKGAVDHVCVHSGMRLTLVCEDTEESIKVNAPSEAGKFETTWNGKKVLVTGVAKEDRLYEKDLAEWETELNAEKARVDSIKAAEEAQVTEETSEEVVEDTTAVEAEETHEQAEGEAHRDCSTGLAQIDEMRTWMKDNGKDYFPIYHIDCKTIEELK
;
A
#
# COMPACT_ATOMS: atom_id res chain seq x y z
N MET A 1 35.38 -54.16 -19.94
CA MET A 1 36.78 -53.70 -19.72
C MET A 1 36.73 -52.71 -18.58
N ARG A 2 37.05 -53.17 -17.37
CA ARG A 2 38.38 -53.09 -16.70
C ARG A 2 38.54 -51.76 -15.93
N ILE A 3 38.75 -51.97 -14.64
CA ILE A 3 38.77 -51.07 -13.49
C ILE A 3 39.96 -50.09 -13.54
N SER A 4 39.79 -48.90 -12.96
CA SER A 4 40.86 -48.13 -12.29
C SER A 4 40.19 -46.97 -11.54
N LEU A 5 39.52 -47.17 -10.40
CA LEU A 5 40.10 -47.31 -9.05
C LEU A 5 41.51 -46.73 -8.92
N LEU A 6 41.61 -45.42 -8.66
CA LEU A 6 42.76 -44.84 -7.96
C LEU A 6 42.22 -44.22 -6.67
N PHE A 7 42.26 -45.01 -5.60
CA PHE A 7 42.12 -44.54 -4.23
C PHE A 7 43.35 -43.71 -3.88
N VAL A 8 43.18 -42.39 -3.76
CA VAL A 8 44.15 -41.54 -3.09
C VAL A 8 43.60 -41.27 -1.69
N ALA A 9 44.09 -42.07 -0.74
CA ALA A 9 43.89 -41.86 0.68
C ALA A 9 44.78 -40.69 1.13
N ILE A 10 44.18 -39.54 1.42
CA ILE A 10 44.83 -38.46 2.14
C ILE A 10 44.29 -38.49 3.57
N ALA A 11 45.10 -39.04 4.47
CA ALA A 11 44.91 -38.96 5.90
C ALA A 11 45.36 -37.57 6.36
N ILE A 12 44.42 -36.70 6.72
CA ILE A 12 44.71 -35.48 7.48
C ILE A 12 44.37 -35.77 8.93
N LEU A 13 45.41 -35.98 9.72
CA LEU A 13 45.36 -35.96 11.18
C LEU A 13 45.44 -34.50 11.61
N PHE A 14 44.31 -33.90 11.99
CA PHE A 14 44.32 -32.76 12.91
C PHE A 14 43.93 -33.25 14.29
N ALA A 15 44.92 -33.17 15.18
CA ALA A 15 44.82 -33.43 16.58
C ALA A 15 43.90 -32.39 17.25
N SER A 16 42.88 -32.94 17.89
CA SER A 16 42.16 -32.45 19.07
C SER A 16 42.87 -31.33 19.86
N CYS A 17 42.17 -30.20 20.02
CA CYS A 17 42.26 -29.37 21.21
C CYS A 17 40.85 -29.35 21.84
N GLY A 18 40.77 -29.80 23.09
CA GLY A 18 39.51 -29.90 23.83
C GLY A 18 38.94 -28.53 24.22
N GLY A 19 37.62 -28.43 24.11
CA GLY A 19 36.78 -27.36 24.66
C GLY A 19 35.32 -27.85 24.68
N SER A 20 34.78 -28.03 25.87
CA SER A 20 33.47 -28.63 26.17
C SER A 20 32.26 -27.77 25.79
N GLY A 21 31.21 -28.40 25.23
CA GLY A 21 29.79 -27.99 25.21
C GLY A 21 29.47 -26.72 24.39
N ASN A 22 28.34 -26.56 23.71
CA ASN A 22 27.02 -27.19 23.76
C ASN A 22 26.37 -26.99 22.38
N GLN A 23 25.46 -27.89 21.99
CA GLN A 23 24.57 -27.68 20.85
C GLN A 23 23.67 -26.47 21.12
N THR A 24 23.60 -25.56 20.16
CA THR A 24 22.40 -24.76 19.86
C THR A 24 22.50 -24.31 18.41
N ASP A 25 21.50 -24.69 17.62
CA ASP A 25 21.18 -24.07 16.35
C ASP A 25 21.11 -22.55 16.51
N ALA A 26 21.91 -21.83 15.74
CA ALA A 26 21.72 -20.42 15.49
C ALA A 26 21.98 -20.21 14.00
N ASN A 27 20.90 -20.28 13.22
CA ASN A 27 20.83 -19.64 11.92
C ASN A 27 20.91 -18.12 12.17
N GLN A 28 22.12 -17.61 12.41
CA GLN A 28 22.40 -16.19 12.29
C GLN A 28 22.57 -15.91 10.79
N THR A 29 21.45 -15.56 10.17
CA THR A 29 21.48 -14.74 8.97
C THR A 29 21.95 -13.36 9.41
N ASP A 30 23.25 -13.09 9.30
CA ASP A 30 23.80 -11.73 9.25
C ASP A 30 23.31 -11.07 7.95
N GLU A 31 22.05 -10.61 7.95
CA GLU A 31 21.57 -9.63 6.97
C GLU A 31 22.01 -8.23 7.42
N PRO A 32 22.40 -7.35 6.48
CA PRO A 32 22.80 -6.00 6.83
C PRO A 32 21.61 -5.30 7.47
N THR A 33 21.69 -5.07 8.78
CA THR A 33 20.67 -4.33 9.52
C THR A 33 20.71 -2.88 9.05
N GLN A 34 19.87 -2.53 8.08
CA GLN A 34 19.69 -1.14 7.69
C GLN A 34 19.04 -0.40 8.86
N GLU A 35 19.61 0.73 9.28
CA GLU A 35 19.07 1.51 10.39
C GLU A 35 17.63 1.96 10.11
N ALA A 36 16.73 1.68 11.04
CA ALA A 36 15.33 2.05 10.91
C ALA A 36 15.14 3.57 10.85
N MET A 37 14.49 4.05 9.79
CA MET A 37 14.26 5.48 9.52
C MET A 37 12.80 5.89 9.78
N THR A 38 12.54 7.20 9.89
CA THR A 38 11.16 7.73 9.95
C THR A 38 10.52 7.74 8.56
N LEU A 39 9.19 7.81 8.48
CA LEU A 39 8.49 7.91 7.20
C LEU A 39 8.94 9.12 6.37
N GLY A 40 9.10 10.29 6.98
CA GLY A 40 9.60 11.48 6.26
C GLY A 40 11.00 11.25 5.66
N ALA A 41 11.92 10.65 6.42
CA ALA A 41 13.26 10.34 5.92
C ALA A 41 13.26 9.28 4.81
N PHE A 42 12.29 8.35 4.83
CA PHE A 42 12.05 7.42 3.73
C PHE A 42 11.59 8.17 2.48
N LEU A 43 10.59 9.05 2.58
CA LEU A 43 10.03 9.79 1.45
C LEU A 43 11.06 10.67 0.73
N GLU A 44 11.96 11.33 1.46
CA GLU A 44 13.06 12.12 0.89
C GLU A 44 14.00 11.30 -0.02
N LYS A 45 14.07 9.99 0.19
CA LYS A 45 15.01 9.08 -0.50
C LYS A 45 14.29 7.94 -1.22
N ALA A 46 12.97 7.99 -1.34
CA ALA A 46 12.18 6.84 -1.76
C ALA A 46 12.56 6.34 -3.16
N ALA A 47 12.86 7.27 -4.08
CA ALA A 47 13.35 6.94 -5.43
C ALA A 47 14.63 6.07 -5.41
N ASP A 48 15.55 6.34 -4.49
CA ASP A 48 16.81 5.60 -4.36
C ASP A 48 16.65 4.27 -3.63
N LEU A 49 15.53 4.08 -2.94
CA LEU A 49 15.22 2.91 -2.11
C LEU A 49 14.32 1.89 -2.82
N VAL A 50 13.80 2.21 -4.01
CA VAL A 50 12.96 1.28 -4.80
C VAL A 50 13.66 -0.07 -4.98
N ASP A 51 12.88 -1.13 -4.78
CA ASP A 51 13.29 -2.55 -4.80
C ASP A 51 14.30 -2.97 -3.73
N LYS A 52 14.57 -2.11 -2.74
CA LYS A 52 15.40 -2.45 -1.58
C LYS A 52 14.52 -2.77 -0.37
N GLU A 53 15.04 -3.63 0.49
CA GLU A 53 14.48 -3.79 1.83
C GLU A 53 14.73 -2.51 2.63
N VAL A 54 13.72 -2.07 3.37
CA VAL A 54 13.74 -0.89 4.23
C VAL A 54 13.08 -1.18 5.57
N GLN A 55 13.47 -0.43 6.59
CA GLN A 55 12.86 -0.42 7.92
C GLN A 55 12.33 0.98 8.21
N VAL A 56 11.00 1.13 8.26
CA VAL A 56 10.33 2.44 8.35
C VAL A 56 9.44 2.50 9.59
N LYS A 57 9.63 3.55 10.38
CA LYS A 57 8.82 3.88 11.55
C LYS A 57 7.74 4.88 11.16
N GLY A 58 6.51 4.64 11.63
CA GLY A 58 5.41 5.58 11.49
C GLY A 58 4.21 5.20 12.35
N ALA A 59 3.17 6.02 12.30
CA ALA A 59 1.91 5.73 12.96
C ALA A 59 0.92 5.14 11.96
N VAL A 60 0.13 4.14 12.38
CA VAL A 60 -0.93 3.57 11.53
C VAL A 60 -2.17 4.44 11.65
N ASP A 61 -2.61 5.01 10.54
CA ASP A 61 -3.85 5.79 10.47
C ASP A 61 -5.07 4.89 10.31
N HIS A 62 -5.04 4.04 9.28
CA HIS A 62 -6.15 3.13 8.98
C HIS A 62 -5.65 1.80 8.40
N VAL A 63 -6.18 0.69 8.92
CA VAL A 63 -6.12 -0.64 8.30
C VAL A 63 -7.42 -0.86 7.55
N CYS A 64 -7.34 -1.12 6.24
CA CYS A 64 -8.52 -1.30 5.41
C CYS A 64 -9.41 -2.42 5.96
N VAL A 65 -10.65 -2.07 6.32
CA VAL A 65 -11.58 -2.99 7.01
C VAL A 65 -12.08 -4.12 6.11
N HIS A 66 -12.20 -3.86 4.80
CA HIS A 66 -12.75 -4.82 3.84
C HIS A 66 -11.74 -5.91 3.48
N SER A 67 -10.56 -5.50 3.02
CA SER A 67 -9.52 -6.41 2.58
C SER A 67 -8.63 -6.85 3.74
N GLY A 68 -8.31 -5.95 4.67
CA GLY A 68 -7.21 -6.11 5.64
C GLY A 68 -5.84 -6.21 4.98
N MET A 69 -5.77 -6.03 3.65
CA MET A 69 -4.54 -6.26 2.88
C MET A 69 -3.67 -5.01 2.79
N ARG A 70 -4.16 -3.87 3.28
CA ARG A 70 -3.47 -2.59 3.21
C ARG A 70 -3.67 -1.82 4.51
N LEU A 71 -2.62 -1.17 4.96
CA LEU A 71 -2.69 -0.13 5.98
C LEU A 71 -2.09 1.17 5.47
N THR A 72 -2.50 2.29 6.05
CA THR A 72 -1.94 3.62 5.80
C THR A 72 -0.97 3.96 6.93
N LEU A 73 0.28 4.22 6.57
CA LEU A 73 1.29 4.73 7.49
C LEU A 73 1.40 6.24 7.30
N VAL A 74 1.27 7.01 8.37
CA VAL A 74 1.35 8.48 8.36
C VAL A 74 2.61 8.98 9.04
N CYS A 75 3.09 10.12 8.59
CA CYS A 75 4.15 10.87 9.24
C CYS A 75 3.58 11.56 10.48
N GLU A 76 4.34 11.64 11.57
CA GLU A 76 3.86 12.33 12.79
C GLU A 76 3.98 13.86 12.66
N ASP A 77 4.91 14.33 11.84
CA ASP A 77 5.26 15.75 11.71
C ASP A 77 4.69 16.40 10.44
N THR A 78 4.23 15.60 9.47
CA THR A 78 3.67 16.05 8.18
C THR A 78 2.37 15.32 7.89
N GLU A 79 1.55 15.84 6.97
CA GLU A 79 0.34 15.16 6.48
C GLU A 79 0.63 14.08 5.43
N GLU A 80 1.92 13.75 5.23
CA GLU A 80 2.32 12.75 4.25
C GLU A 80 2.05 11.34 4.76
N SER A 81 1.62 10.48 3.84
CA SER A 81 1.30 9.09 4.13
C SER A 81 1.71 8.19 2.98
N ILE A 82 1.93 6.91 3.30
CA ILE A 82 2.13 5.86 2.31
C ILE A 82 1.21 4.69 2.60
N LYS A 83 0.94 3.91 1.56
CA LYS A 83 0.29 2.61 1.72
C LYS A 83 1.35 1.55 2.04
N VAL A 84 0.97 0.61 2.89
CA VAL A 84 1.75 -0.58 3.20
C VAL A 84 0.87 -1.78 2.87
N ASN A 85 1.30 -2.58 1.91
CA ASN A 85 0.60 -3.80 1.50
C ASN A 85 1.04 -4.96 2.40
N ALA A 86 0.10 -5.82 2.79
CA ALA A 86 0.42 -7.06 3.49
C ALA A 86 1.14 -8.02 2.53
N PRO A 87 2.14 -8.79 3.00
CA PRO A 87 2.73 -9.83 2.17
C PRO A 87 1.67 -10.90 1.89
N SER A 88 1.75 -11.49 0.70
CA SER A 88 0.87 -12.57 0.28
C SER A 88 0.84 -13.76 1.25
N GLU A 89 1.90 -13.96 2.03
CA GLU A 89 2.07 -15.09 2.95
C GLU A 89 1.70 -14.79 4.41
N ALA A 90 1.81 -13.55 4.90
CA ALA A 90 1.60 -13.23 6.34
C ALA A 90 0.14 -12.93 6.70
N GLY A 91 -0.77 -12.92 5.73
CA GLY A 91 -2.21 -12.74 5.95
C GLY A 91 -2.68 -11.29 5.93
N LYS A 92 -3.76 -10.99 6.66
CA LYS A 92 -4.37 -9.66 6.76
C LYS A 92 -3.82 -8.90 7.97
N PHE A 93 -3.66 -7.59 7.85
CA PHE A 93 -3.48 -6.71 8.99
C PHE A 93 -4.72 -6.71 9.89
N GLU A 94 -4.50 -6.76 11.19
CA GLU A 94 -5.56 -6.59 12.18
C GLU A 94 -5.87 -5.12 12.39
N THR A 95 -7.15 -4.77 12.57
CA THR A 95 -7.56 -3.39 12.89
C THR A 95 -7.05 -2.92 14.26
N THR A 96 -6.53 -3.83 15.08
CA THR A 96 -5.83 -3.51 16.34
C THR A 96 -4.56 -2.69 16.11
N TRP A 97 -4.04 -2.62 14.88
CA TRP A 97 -2.93 -1.76 14.51
C TRP A 97 -3.28 -0.27 14.43
N ASN A 98 -4.55 0.09 14.25
CA ASN A 98 -4.98 1.49 14.13
C ASN A 98 -4.52 2.33 15.33
N GLY A 99 -3.89 3.47 15.06
CA GLY A 99 -3.36 4.41 16.05
C GLY A 99 -2.06 3.96 16.71
N LYS A 100 -1.51 2.78 16.39
CA LYS A 100 -0.23 2.32 16.94
C LYS A 100 0.95 2.90 16.19
N LYS A 101 2.04 3.14 16.92
CA LYS A 101 3.36 3.38 16.33
C LYS A 101 4.00 2.06 16.01
N VAL A 102 4.46 1.90 14.78
CA VAL A 102 4.96 0.62 14.28
C VAL A 102 6.32 0.78 13.60
N LEU A 103 7.06 -0.31 13.56
CA LEU A 103 8.20 -0.53 12.69
C LEU A 103 7.77 -1.51 11.59
N VAL A 104 7.76 -1.04 10.35
CA VAL A 104 7.48 -1.85 9.17
C VAL A 104 8.81 -2.21 8.52
N THR A 105 9.07 -3.50 8.34
CA THR A 105 10.15 -4.00 7.49
C THR A 105 9.55 -4.53 6.22
N GLY A 106 10.04 -4.10 5.06
CA GLY A 106 9.46 -4.49 3.78
C GLY A 106 10.28 -4.03 2.58
N VAL A 107 9.79 -4.30 1.38
CA VAL A 107 10.42 -3.84 0.14
C VAL A 107 9.76 -2.56 -0.31
N ALA A 108 10.54 -1.50 -0.54
CA ALA A 108 10.02 -0.26 -1.08
C ALA A 108 9.69 -0.40 -2.57
N LYS A 109 8.56 0.17 -2.99
CA LYS A 109 8.04 0.09 -4.35
C LYS A 109 7.62 1.46 -4.85
N GLU A 110 7.62 1.60 -6.18
CA GLU A 110 7.18 2.80 -6.89
C GLU A 110 6.14 2.37 -7.93
N ASP A 111 4.92 2.90 -7.80
CA ASP A 111 3.95 2.94 -8.88
C ASP A 111 4.10 4.27 -9.61
N ARG A 112 3.85 4.25 -10.92
CA ARG A 112 3.99 5.43 -11.78
C ARG A 112 2.67 5.70 -12.45
N LEU A 113 2.15 6.91 -12.23
CA LEU A 113 0.99 7.42 -12.95
C LEU A 113 1.46 8.33 -14.08
N TYR A 114 1.23 7.92 -15.31
CA TYR A 114 1.52 8.73 -16.49
C TYR A 114 0.32 9.60 -16.84
N GLU A 115 0.52 10.59 -17.73
CA GLU A 115 -0.56 11.46 -18.20
C GLU A 115 -1.77 10.67 -18.73
N LYS A 116 -1.52 9.52 -19.35
CA LYS A 116 -2.59 8.64 -19.84
C LYS A 116 -3.47 8.15 -18.68
N ASP A 117 -2.88 7.68 -17.59
CA ASP A 117 -3.60 7.15 -16.43
C ASP A 117 -4.41 8.27 -15.74
N LEU A 118 -3.82 9.46 -15.64
CA LEU A 118 -4.49 10.65 -15.10
C LEU A 118 -5.66 11.12 -15.96
N ALA A 119 -5.53 11.08 -17.30
CA ALA A 119 -6.59 11.46 -18.22
C ALA A 119 -7.76 10.45 -18.23
N GLU A 120 -7.46 9.15 -18.09
CA GLU A 120 -8.47 8.11 -17.92
C GLU A 120 -9.25 8.33 -16.61
N TRP A 121 -8.54 8.56 -15.50
CA TRP A 121 -9.17 8.84 -14.21
C TRP A 121 -10.02 10.13 -14.22
N GLU A 122 -9.53 11.21 -14.83
CA GLU A 122 -10.29 12.46 -15.00
C GLU A 122 -11.58 12.24 -15.80
N THR A 123 -11.54 11.39 -16.81
CA THR A 123 -12.72 11.05 -17.62
C THR A 123 -13.78 10.34 -16.78
N GLU A 124 -13.38 9.38 -15.94
CA GLU A 124 -14.29 8.66 -15.03
C GLU A 124 -14.93 9.60 -14.00
N LEU A 125 -14.14 10.49 -13.39
CA LEU A 125 -14.63 11.49 -12.44
C LEU A 125 -15.66 12.42 -13.08
N ASN A 126 -15.37 12.92 -14.30
CA ASN A 126 -16.30 13.78 -15.03
C ASN A 126 -17.60 13.05 -15.42
N ALA A 127 -17.51 11.77 -15.80
CA ALA A 127 -18.69 10.96 -16.09
C ALA A 127 -19.56 10.77 -14.84
N GLU A 128 -18.96 10.46 -13.69
CA GLU A 128 -19.67 10.33 -12.43
C GLU A 128 -20.29 11.65 -11.98
N LYS A 129 -19.58 12.77 -12.15
CA LYS A 129 -20.11 14.11 -11.88
C LYS A 129 -21.34 14.40 -12.72
N ALA A 130 -21.28 14.15 -14.02
CA ALA A 130 -22.42 14.37 -14.92
C ALA A 130 -23.62 13.51 -14.52
N ARG A 131 -23.39 12.26 -14.12
CA ARG A 131 -24.43 11.38 -13.59
C ARG A 131 -25.07 11.95 -12.34
N VAL A 132 -24.28 12.34 -11.34
CA VAL A 132 -24.79 12.91 -10.08
C VAL A 132 -25.51 14.23 -10.30
N ASP A 133 -24.99 15.11 -11.14
CA ASP A 133 -25.63 16.38 -11.49
C ASP A 133 -26.99 16.15 -12.16
N SER A 134 -27.11 15.13 -13.00
CA SER A 134 -28.39 14.77 -13.63
C SER A 134 -29.44 14.24 -12.64
N ILE A 135 -29.00 13.47 -11.64
CA ILE A 135 -29.89 12.97 -10.56
C ILE A 135 -30.39 14.15 -9.72
N LYS A 136 -29.50 15.04 -9.29
CA LYS A 136 -29.86 16.22 -8.50
C LYS A 136 -30.82 17.14 -9.26
N ALA A 137 -30.58 17.38 -10.55
CA ALA A 137 -31.47 18.18 -11.37
C ALA A 137 -32.88 17.56 -11.51
N ALA A 138 -32.97 16.22 -11.55
CA ALA A 138 -34.25 15.51 -11.58
C ALA A 138 -34.98 15.55 -10.22
N GLU A 139 -34.25 15.46 -9.10
CA GLU A 139 -34.79 15.59 -7.75
C GLU A 139 -35.29 17.02 -7.48
N GLU A 140 -34.53 18.04 -7.89
CA GLU A 140 -34.92 19.46 -7.74
C GLU A 140 -36.17 19.81 -8.59
N ALA A 141 -36.35 19.17 -9.74
CA ALA A 141 -37.54 19.34 -10.58
C ALA A 141 -38.82 18.71 -9.98
N GLN A 142 -38.70 17.76 -9.05
CA GLN A 142 -39.84 17.16 -8.34
C GLN A 142 -40.33 17.99 -7.14
N VAL A 143 -39.54 18.95 -6.63
CA VAL A 143 -39.88 19.74 -5.43
C VAL A 143 -40.86 20.90 -5.72
N THR A 144 -41.16 21.20 -6.99
CA THR A 144 -42.08 22.30 -7.34
C THR A 144 -43.56 21.91 -7.42
N GLU A 145 -43.94 20.65 -7.18
CA GLU A 145 -45.30 20.20 -7.44
C GLU A 145 -45.90 19.24 -6.40
N GLU A 146 -45.67 19.44 -5.09
CA GLU A 146 -46.53 18.83 -4.06
C GLU A 146 -46.90 19.81 -2.94
N THR A 147 -47.89 20.66 -3.23
CA THR A 147 -48.98 20.88 -2.28
C THR A 147 -50.11 19.92 -2.68
N SER A 148 -50.66 19.21 -1.68
CA SER A 148 -51.81 18.28 -1.68
C SER A 148 -51.51 16.78 -1.86
N GLU A 149 -51.61 16.07 -0.72
CA GLU A 149 -52.08 14.67 -0.45
C GLU A 149 -52.05 13.66 -1.61
N GLU A 150 -51.41 12.49 -1.51
CA GLU A 150 -51.85 11.34 -0.69
C GLU A 150 -50.78 10.22 -0.67
N VAL A 151 -50.69 9.49 0.45
CA VAL A 151 -49.79 8.34 0.68
C VAL A 151 -50.26 7.11 -0.09
N VAL A 152 -49.41 6.51 -0.94
CA VAL A 152 -49.49 5.07 -1.21
C VAL A 152 -48.13 4.43 -1.52
N GLU A 153 -48.03 3.23 -0.98
CA GLU A 153 -46.94 2.27 -0.86
C GLU A 153 -46.61 1.55 -2.19
N ASP A 154 -45.38 1.05 -2.31
CA ASP A 154 -44.99 -0.26 -2.87
C ASP A 154 -43.93 -0.30 -4.00
N THR A 155 -42.80 -0.92 -3.61
CA THR A 155 -41.81 -1.77 -4.32
C THR A 155 -41.25 -1.43 -5.71
N THR A 156 -39.92 -1.48 -5.85
CA THR A 156 -39.20 -2.72 -6.24
C THR A 156 -37.69 -2.50 -6.30
N ALA A 157 -36.97 -3.52 -5.84
CA ALA A 157 -35.53 -3.64 -5.85
C ALA A 157 -34.98 -3.68 -7.28
N VAL A 158 -33.82 -3.06 -7.49
CA VAL A 158 -32.90 -3.45 -8.56
C VAL A 158 -31.56 -3.74 -7.88
N GLU A 159 -31.34 -5.03 -7.64
CA GLU A 159 -29.99 -5.57 -7.46
C GLU A 159 -29.25 -5.42 -8.79
N ALA A 160 -28.10 -4.78 -8.75
CA ALA A 160 -27.09 -4.88 -9.77
C ALA A 160 -25.80 -5.34 -9.09
N GLU A 161 -25.60 -6.65 -9.05
CA GLU A 161 -24.26 -7.22 -8.97
C GLU A 161 -23.55 -6.88 -10.29
N GLU A 162 -22.38 -6.26 -10.23
CA GLU A 162 -21.19 -6.84 -10.84
C GLU A 162 -19.91 -6.15 -10.34
N THR A 163 -19.04 -7.03 -9.87
CA THR A 163 -17.64 -6.90 -9.50
C THR A 163 -16.84 -5.88 -10.29
N HIS A 164 -16.19 -4.97 -9.57
CA HIS A 164 -14.90 -4.42 -10.00
C HIS A 164 -14.00 -4.31 -8.77
N GLU A 165 -12.86 -4.99 -8.84
CA GLU A 165 -11.79 -4.97 -7.86
C GLU A 165 -11.23 -3.54 -7.83
N GLN A 166 -11.77 -2.73 -6.93
CA GLN A 166 -11.37 -1.35 -6.74
C GLN A 166 -10.04 -1.34 -6.01
N ALA A 167 -9.01 -0.84 -6.70
CA ALA A 167 -7.77 -0.41 -6.07
C ALA A 167 -8.11 0.60 -4.96
N GLU A 168 -7.98 0.16 -3.72
CA GLU A 168 -8.40 0.87 -2.52
C GLU A 168 -7.48 2.05 -2.21
N GLY A 169 -7.85 3.23 -2.67
CA GLY A 169 -7.42 4.52 -2.13
C GLY A 169 -8.62 5.20 -1.48
N GLU A 170 -8.83 4.99 -0.19
CA GLU A 170 -9.85 5.73 0.59
C GLU A 170 -9.45 7.21 0.68
N ALA A 171 -9.90 7.99 -0.30
CA ALA A 171 -10.34 9.36 -0.10
C ALA A 171 -11.81 9.39 -0.49
N HIS A 172 -12.63 9.86 0.44
CA HIS A 172 -14.06 10.07 0.26
C HIS A 172 -14.36 10.69 -1.12
N ARG A 173 -15.18 9.98 -1.91
CA ARG A 173 -15.60 10.29 -3.28
C ARG A 173 -16.35 11.63 -3.36
N ASP A 174 -15.61 12.73 -3.35
CA ASP A 174 -16.06 13.98 -3.94
C ASP A 174 -15.31 14.15 -5.26
N CYS A 175 -16.06 14.19 -6.36
CA CYS A 175 -15.49 14.42 -7.68
C CYS A 175 -14.68 15.72 -7.73
N SER A 176 -15.07 16.74 -6.96
CA SER A 176 -14.36 18.03 -6.93
C SER A 176 -12.96 17.89 -6.34
N THR A 177 -12.79 17.09 -5.29
CA THR A 177 -11.50 16.79 -4.67
C THR A 177 -10.61 15.94 -5.59
N GLY A 178 -11.21 14.96 -6.29
CA GLY A 178 -10.47 14.10 -7.22
C GLY A 178 -9.88 14.86 -8.41
N LEU A 179 -10.62 15.79 -9.00
CA LEU A 179 -10.13 16.62 -10.11
C LEU A 179 -8.99 17.55 -9.67
N ALA A 180 -9.13 18.18 -8.50
CA ALA A 180 -8.06 19.02 -7.94
C ALA A 180 -6.78 18.22 -7.69
N GLN A 181 -6.91 16.98 -7.19
CA GLN A 181 -5.77 16.09 -6.98
C GLN A 181 -5.04 15.76 -8.30
N ILE A 182 -5.76 15.53 -9.39
CA ILE A 182 -5.16 15.29 -10.71
C ILE A 182 -4.38 16.53 -11.19
N ASP A 183 -4.93 17.72 -11.01
CA ASP A 183 -4.26 18.97 -11.38
C ASP A 183 -2.98 19.22 -10.55
N GLU A 184 -3.01 18.88 -9.26
CA GLU A 184 -1.84 18.92 -8.40
C GLU A 184 -0.76 17.92 -8.87
N MET A 185 -1.15 16.69 -9.23
CA MET A 185 -0.22 15.69 -9.77
C MET A 185 0.43 16.18 -11.07
N ARG A 186 -0.36 16.73 -12.01
CA ARG A 186 0.16 17.30 -13.26
C ARG A 186 1.10 18.48 -13.04
N THR A 187 0.75 19.35 -12.09
CA THR A 187 1.60 20.49 -11.70
C THR A 187 2.92 19.98 -11.13
N TRP A 188 2.88 19.01 -10.23
CA TRP A 188 4.07 18.38 -9.66
C TRP A 188 4.95 17.74 -10.74
N MET A 189 4.36 17.01 -11.70
CA MET A 189 5.08 16.40 -12.83
C MET A 189 5.85 17.44 -13.62
N LYS A 190 5.20 18.57 -13.94
CA LYS A 190 5.81 19.69 -14.67
C LYS A 190 6.93 20.36 -13.89
N ASP A 191 6.70 20.65 -12.62
CA ASP A 191 7.66 21.35 -11.75
C ASP A 191 8.90 20.51 -11.46
N ASN A 192 8.75 19.18 -11.41
CA ASN A 192 9.84 18.23 -11.19
C ASN A 192 10.45 17.70 -12.50
N GLY A 193 9.94 18.12 -13.67
CA GLY A 193 10.41 17.68 -14.97
C GLY A 193 10.28 16.17 -15.22
N LYS A 194 9.26 15.53 -14.63
CA LYS A 194 8.96 14.11 -14.82
C LYS A 194 7.75 13.93 -15.74
N ASP A 195 7.76 12.87 -16.52
CA ASP A 195 6.64 12.43 -17.36
C ASP A 195 5.65 11.53 -16.61
N TYR A 196 5.88 11.31 -15.32
CA TYR A 196 5.01 10.52 -14.44
C TYR A 196 5.00 11.09 -13.02
N PHE A 197 3.92 10.81 -12.28
CA PHE A 197 3.80 11.05 -10.85
C PHE A 197 4.17 9.77 -10.06
N PRO A 198 5.19 9.79 -9.20
CA PRO A 198 5.60 8.64 -8.40
C PRO A 198 4.67 8.45 -7.20
N ILE A 199 4.25 7.22 -6.95
CA ILE A 199 3.57 6.81 -5.73
C ILE A 199 4.42 5.75 -5.04
N TYR A 200 4.92 6.05 -3.85
CA TYR A 200 5.72 5.12 -3.08
C TYR A 200 4.88 4.34 -2.09
N HIS A 201 5.15 3.04 -1.98
CA HIS A 201 4.52 2.16 -1.02
C HIS A 201 5.53 1.10 -0.52
N ILE A 202 5.15 0.36 0.52
CA ILE A 202 5.98 -0.73 1.05
C ILE A 202 5.20 -2.03 0.98
N ASP A 203 5.79 -3.04 0.36
CA ASP A 203 5.34 -4.42 0.49
C ASP A 203 5.93 -4.98 1.79
N CYS A 204 5.07 -5.08 2.81
CA CYS A 204 5.47 -5.48 4.15
C CYS A 204 5.98 -6.92 4.17
N LYS A 205 7.05 -7.16 4.93
CA LYS A 205 7.51 -8.50 5.32
C LYS A 205 7.15 -8.76 6.79
N THR A 206 7.46 -7.80 7.66
CA THR A 206 7.15 -7.86 9.09
C THR A 206 6.70 -6.50 9.61
N ILE A 207 5.87 -6.52 10.66
CA ILE A 207 5.40 -5.33 11.36
C ILE A 207 5.45 -5.57 12.87
N GLU A 208 5.98 -4.59 13.61
CA GLU A 208 6.14 -4.66 15.06
C GLU A 208 5.63 -3.38 15.73
N GLU A 209 5.00 -3.51 16.89
CA GLU A 209 4.58 -2.37 17.71
C GLU A 209 5.79 -1.76 18.43
N LEU A 210 5.97 -0.45 18.29
CA LEU A 210 6.96 0.30 19.05
C LEU A 210 6.37 0.70 20.41
N LYS A 211 7.10 0.38 21.48
CA LYS A 211 6.73 0.72 22.87
C LYS A 211 7.22 2.10 23.28
#